data_AF-A0A537DTQ4-F1
#
_entry.id   AF-A0A537DTQ4-F1
#
_cell.length_a   1.000
_cell.length_b   1.000
_cell.length_c   1.000
_cell.angle_alpha   90.00
_cell.angle_beta   90.00
_cell.angle_gamma   90.00
#
_symmetry.space_group_name_H-M   'P 1'
#
loop_
_entity.id
_entity.type
_entity.pdbx_description
1 polymer ?
#
loop_
_entity_poly.entity_id
_entity_poly.type
_entity_poly.pdbx_seq_one_letter_code
_entity_poly.pdbx_strand_id
1 'polypeptide(L)'
;MDEKKPSTSTNSTPPAPAQSSTPQPTSSPPPKPLISRRRFLQGAVAASVVLAAASVGASGQILGPLVPIPLPPQIIANWNSLDGRYQKVANDPTLQGLYNESNFSQFFYWPYDSSVSPYYKNVIARLPDKDPSGNPLVNPLYPSDPILKHVVAFNTTCVHLRCLVNPIYNGTPTSGEFRLQCPCHGSQYRLVDAVPVAGPAFDLGLNPLPQVELSVDSSNNIIATAMKGTPGIGRT
;
A
#
# COMPACT_ATOMS: atom_id res chain seq x y z
N MET A 1 -78.33 40.54 -4.28
CA MET A 1 -79.73 40.09 -4.15
C MET A 1 -80.41 40.27 -5.52
N ASP A 2 -79.79 39.80 -6.60
CA ASP A 2 -79.74 38.40 -7.07
C ASP A 2 -81.01 37.98 -7.83
N GLU A 3 -80.79 37.84 -9.14
CA GLU A 3 -81.27 36.82 -10.07
C GLU A 3 -82.77 36.48 -10.15
N LYS A 4 -83.37 36.83 -11.31
CA LYS A 4 -84.10 35.87 -12.16
C LYS A 4 -84.51 36.46 -13.52
N LYS A 5 -84.05 35.90 -14.63
CA LYS A 5 -84.92 35.28 -15.65
C LYS A 5 -84.12 34.60 -16.78
N PRO A 6 -84.67 33.53 -17.39
CA PRO A 6 -84.01 32.68 -18.38
C PRO A 6 -84.27 33.19 -19.80
N SER A 7 -83.49 32.73 -20.78
CA SER A 7 -83.93 32.71 -22.18
C SER A 7 -83.20 31.62 -22.96
N THR A 8 -84.00 30.67 -23.45
CA THR A 8 -83.65 29.58 -24.34
C THR A 8 -83.70 30.07 -25.79
N SER A 9 -82.75 29.58 -26.60
CA SER A 9 -82.88 29.16 -28.01
C SER A 9 -83.63 30.04 -29.01
N THR A 10 -82.96 30.42 -30.11
CA THR A 10 -83.33 29.98 -31.48
C THR A 10 -82.27 30.45 -32.48
N ASN A 11 -81.90 29.61 -33.44
CA ASN A 11 -81.96 29.97 -34.87
C ASN A 11 -81.70 28.78 -35.80
N SER A 12 -82.79 28.39 -36.49
CA SER A 12 -82.96 28.32 -37.96
C SER A 12 -82.12 27.34 -38.82
N THR A 13 -82.85 26.60 -39.65
CA THR A 13 -82.41 25.72 -40.78
C THR A 13 -83.15 26.19 -42.06
N PRO A 14 -82.87 25.70 -43.30
CA PRO A 14 -81.63 25.51 -44.10
C PRO A 14 -81.76 26.23 -45.49
N PRO A 15 -80.86 26.07 -46.50
CA PRO A 15 -80.99 24.96 -47.48
C PRO A 15 -79.65 24.42 -48.09
N ALA A 16 -79.73 23.26 -48.74
CA ALA A 16 -78.70 22.64 -49.62
C ALA A 16 -79.07 22.85 -51.11
N PRO A 17 -78.35 22.34 -52.16
CA PRO A 17 -77.07 21.61 -52.23
C PRO A 17 -76.09 22.05 -53.36
N ALA A 18 -74.84 21.55 -53.36
CA ALA A 18 -74.07 21.19 -54.59
C ALA A 18 -72.86 20.28 -54.26
N GLN A 19 -72.79 19.13 -54.94
CA GLN A 19 -71.65 18.21 -55.05
C GLN A 19 -70.52 18.85 -55.89
N SER A 20 -69.24 18.49 -55.97
CA SER A 20 -68.40 17.33 -55.57
C SER A 20 -66.94 17.70 -55.89
N SER A 21 -65.96 17.25 -55.08
CA SER A 21 -64.67 16.68 -55.55
C SER A 21 -63.82 16.30 -54.34
N THR A 22 -63.58 15.01 -54.13
CA THR A 22 -62.68 14.47 -53.10
C THR A 22 -61.22 14.54 -53.59
N PRO A 23 -60.29 15.19 -52.86
CA PRO A 23 -58.87 14.94 -53.03
C PRO A 23 -58.44 13.71 -52.20
N GLN A 24 -57.70 12.84 -52.87
CA GLN A 24 -57.09 11.60 -52.37
C GLN A 24 -56.19 11.84 -51.14
N PRO A 25 -56.15 10.93 -50.15
CA PRO A 25 -55.32 11.13 -48.96
C PRO A 25 -53.83 10.94 -49.29
N THR A 26 -53.02 11.96 -49.03
CA THR A 26 -51.55 11.88 -49.03
C THR A 26 -51.08 10.97 -47.91
N SER A 27 -50.24 9.99 -48.24
CA SER A 27 -49.60 9.06 -47.30
C SER A 27 -48.85 9.81 -46.20
N SER A 28 -49.18 9.52 -44.95
CA SER A 28 -48.42 9.96 -43.78
C SER A 28 -47.02 9.32 -43.74
N PRO A 29 -45.98 10.02 -43.25
CA PRO A 29 -44.64 9.44 -43.12
C PRO A 29 -44.68 8.25 -42.14
N PRO A 30 -43.85 7.22 -42.35
CA PRO A 30 -43.80 6.09 -41.43
C PRO A 30 -43.45 6.57 -40.01
N PRO A 31 -44.12 6.05 -38.98
CA PRO A 31 -43.84 6.44 -37.61
C PRO A 31 -42.38 6.11 -37.29
N LYS A 32 -41.60 7.14 -36.93
CA LYS A 32 -40.24 6.93 -36.41
C LYS A 32 -40.36 5.98 -35.21
N PRO A 33 -39.52 4.94 -35.09
CA PRO A 33 -39.59 4.02 -33.97
C PRO A 33 -39.29 4.79 -32.68
N LEU A 34 -40.35 5.14 -31.94
CA LEU A 34 -40.22 5.82 -30.65
C LEU A 34 -39.71 4.80 -29.63
N ILE A 35 -38.49 5.00 -29.15
CA ILE A 35 -37.96 4.24 -28.02
C ILE A 35 -38.89 4.46 -26.83
N SER A 36 -39.46 3.38 -26.29
CA SER A 36 -40.29 3.49 -25.09
C SER A 36 -39.46 4.04 -23.93
N ARG A 37 -40.11 4.82 -23.05
CA ARG A 37 -39.48 5.34 -21.82
C ARG A 37 -38.81 4.22 -21.01
N ARG A 38 -39.43 3.03 -20.97
CA ARG A 38 -38.88 1.84 -20.30
C ARG A 38 -37.57 1.37 -20.92
N ARG A 39 -37.48 1.31 -22.25
CA ARG A 39 -36.25 0.94 -22.96
C ARG A 39 -35.15 1.99 -22.79
N PHE A 40 -35.52 3.27 -22.78
CA PHE A 40 -34.58 4.34 -22.49
C PHE A 40 -34.00 4.21 -21.07
N LEU A 41 -34.86 4.01 -20.06
CA LEU A 41 -34.42 3.80 -18.67
C LEU A 41 -33.58 2.54 -18.50
N GLN A 42 -33.97 1.44 -19.15
CA GLN A 42 -33.17 0.21 -19.15
C GLN A 42 -31.79 0.42 -19.79
N GLY A 43 -31.72 1.15 -20.90
CA GLY A 43 -30.46 1.51 -21.55
C GLY A 43 -29.58 2.40 -20.66
N ALA A 44 -30.18 3.38 -19.98
CA ALA A 44 -29.45 4.26 -19.06
C ALA A 44 -28.90 3.50 -17.85
N VAL A 45 -29.69 2.61 -17.24
CA VAL A 45 -29.22 1.77 -16.11
C VAL A 45 -28.09 0.84 -16.56
N ALA A 46 -28.24 0.17 -17.72
CA ALA A 46 -27.21 -0.70 -18.25
C ALA A 46 -25.90 0.05 -18.54
N ALA A 47 -25.98 1.23 -19.17
CA ALA A 47 -24.82 2.08 -19.42
C ALA A 47 -24.15 2.53 -18.12
N SER A 48 -24.93 2.91 -17.10
CA SER A 48 -24.41 3.30 -15.78
C SER A 48 -23.72 2.15 -15.05
N VAL A 49 -24.28 0.94 -15.10
CA VAL A 49 -23.65 -0.26 -14.52
C VAL A 49 -22.34 -0.58 -15.23
N VAL A 50 -22.30 -0.49 -16.56
CA VAL A 50 -21.07 -0.71 -17.33
C VAL A 50 -20.03 0.36 -17.00
N LEU A 51 -20.41 1.65 -16.93
CA LEU A 51 -19.50 2.72 -16.56
C LEU A 51 -18.97 2.56 -15.13
N ALA A 52 -19.83 2.15 -14.19
CA ALA A 52 -19.44 1.89 -12.81
C ALA A 52 -18.52 0.67 -12.68
N ALA A 53 -18.81 -0.41 -13.41
CA ALA A 53 -17.95 -1.59 -13.44
C ALA A 53 -16.60 -1.28 -14.12
N ALA A 54 -16.60 -0.50 -15.20
CA ALA A 54 -15.40 -0.07 -15.89
C ALA A 54 -14.57 0.91 -15.04
N SER A 55 -15.20 1.83 -14.32
CA SER A 55 -14.49 2.74 -13.42
C SER A 55 -13.86 1.99 -12.24
N VAL A 56 -14.51 0.95 -11.70
CA VAL A 56 -13.93 0.09 -10.66
C VAL A 56 -12.82 -0.83 -11.21
N GLY A 57 -13.01 -1.38 -12.41
CA GLY A 57 -12.06 -2.31 -13.04
C GLY A 57 -10.81 -1.64 -13.62
N ALA A 58 -10.95 -0.48 -14.26
CA ALA A 58 -9.84 0.26 -14.86
C ALA A 58 -9.04 1.10 -13.86
N SER A 59 -9.61 1.41 -12.70
CA SER A 59 -8.95 2.25 -11.70
C SER A 59 -8.06 1.50 -10.72
N GLY A 60 -7.99 0.16 -10.78
CA GLY A 60 -7.14 -0.60 -9.87
C GLY A 60 -7.36 -0.27 -8.40
N GLN A 61 -8.63 0.00 -8.02
CA GLN A 61 -9.10 0.47 -6.71
C GLN A 61 -9.07 2.01 -6.50
N ILE A 62 -10.15 2.72 -6.88
CA ILE A 62 -10.41 4.14 -6.50
C ILE A 62 -10.31 4.40 -4.98
N LEU A 63 -10.48 3.39 -4.14
CA LEU A 63 -10.41 3.49 -2.68
C LEU A 63 -9.31 2.63 -2.05
N GLY A 64 -8.49 1.95 -2.87
CA GLY A 64 -7.36 1.17 -2.40
C GLY A 64 -6.06 1.96 -2.56
N PRO A 65 -5.06 1.78 -1.67
CA PRO A 65 -3.76 2.38 -1.90
C PRO A 65 -3.19 1.85 -3.23
N LEU A 66 -2.69 2.75 -4.08
CA LEU A 66 -1.93 2.37 -5.28
C LEU A 66 -0.71 1.57 -4.82
N VAL A 67 -0.79 0.23 -4.91
CA VAL A 67 0.35 -0.64 -4.65
C VAL A 67 1.30 -0.45 -5.83
N PRO A 68 2.52 0.06 -5.60
CA PRO A 68 3.41 0.38 -6.72
C PRO A 68 3.87 -0.91 -7.40
N ILE A 69 4.44 -0.80 -8.59
CA ILE A 69 5.05 -1.97 -9.24
C ILE A 69 6.34 -2.30 -8.47
N PRO A 70 6.52 -3.54 -7.98
CA PRO A 70 7.75 -3.93 -7.30
C PRO A 70 8.93 -3.91 -8.27
N LEU A 71 10.03 -3.34 -7.82
CA LEU A 71 11.31 -3.32 -8.51
C LEU A 71 11.90 -4.74 -8.59
N PRO A 72 12.67 -5.04 -9.65
CA PRO A 72 13.44 -6.28 -9.70
C PRO A 72 14.46 -6.33 -8.55
N PRO A 73 15.12 -7.48 -8.32
CA PRO A 73 16.21 -7.57 -7.35
C PRO A 73 17.26 -6.48 -7.56
N GLN A 74 17.75 -5.88 -6.48
CA GLN A 74 18.68 -4.75 -6.52
C GLN A 74 19.83 -4.91 -5.53
N ILE A 75 21.01 -4.44 -5.93
CA ILE A 75 22.15 -4.31 -5.01
C ILE A 75 21.81 -3.24 -3.97
N ILE A 76 21.81 -3.62 -2.69
CA ILE A 76 21.48 -2.73 -1.57
C ILE A 76 22.69 -2.40 -0.69
N ALA A 77 23.76 -3.20 -0.77
CA ALA A 77 25.00 -3.00 -0.03
C ALA A 77 26.15 -3.79 -0.65
N ASN A 78 27.38 -3.51 -0.22
CA ASN A 78 28.54 -4.36 -0.46
C ASN A 78 29.09 -4.83 0.90
N TRP A 79 29.32 -6.14 1.05
CA TRP A 79 29.75 -6.74 2.31
C TRP A 79 31.07 -6.15 2.81
N ASN A 80 32.07 -6.00 1.95
CA ASN A 80 33.39 -5.51 2.36
C ASN A 80 33.30 -4.09 2.94
N SER A 81 32.42 -3.25 2.39
CA SER A 81 32.17 -1.90 2.91
C SER A 81 31.40 -1.93 4.24
N LEU A 82 30.36 -2.78 4.34
CA LEU A 82 29.52 -2.87 5.52
C LEU A 82 30.27 -3.48 6.72
N ASP A 83 30.94 -4.61 6.53
CA ASP A 83 31.77 -5.23 7.56
C ASP A 83 32.99 -4.37 7.88
N GLY A 84 33.65 -3.78 6.87
CA GLY A 84 34.78 -2.88 7.09
C GLY A 84 34.44 -1.65 7.96
N ARG A 85 33.21 -1.12 7.91
CA ARG A 85 32.76 -0.06 8.83
C ARG A 85 32.54 -0.59 10.25
N TYR A 86 31.92 -1.76 10.39
CA TYR A 86 31.72 -2.41 11.68
C TYR A 86 33.07 -2.73 12.36
N GLN A 87 34.01 -3.37 11.66
CA GLN A 87 35.29 -3.80 12.22
C GLN A 87 36.12 -2.64 12.79
N LYS A 88 35.99 -1.42 12.23
CA LYS A 88 36.67 -0.22 12.73
C LYS A 88 36.18 0.18 14.13
N VAL A 89 34.96 -0.17 14.50
CA VAL A 89 34.33 0.23 15.76
C VAL A 89 33.96 -0.94 16.67
N ALA A 90 34.20 -2.18 16.24
CA ALA A 90 33.80 -3.40 16.96
C ALA A 90 34.34 -3.46 18.41
N ASN A 91 35.50 -2.84 18.65
CA ASN A 91 36.17 -2.79 19.96
C ASN A 91 35.97 -1.44 20.70
N ASP A 92 35.12 -0.55 20.19
CA ASP A 92 34.83 0.76 20.78
C ASP A 92 33.40 0.78 21.34
N PRO A 93 33.18 0.39 22.62
CA PRO A 93 31.85 0.30 23.23
C PRO A 93 31.32 1.68 23.66
N THR A 94 31.35 2.67 22.76
CA THR A 94 30.86 4.02 22.99
C THR A 94 29.73 4.38 22.03
N LEU A 95 29.03 5.48 22.34
CA LEU A 95 28.02 6.08 21.46
C LEU A 95 28.60 6.67 20.16
N GLN A 96 29.93 6.83 20.07
CA GLN A 96 30.60 7.25 18.83
C GLN A 96 31.08 6.05 18.01
N GLY A 97 31.39 4.93 18.67
CA GLY A 97 31.82 3.67 18.08
C GLY A 97 30.67 2.69 17.81
N LEU A 98 30.72 1.54 18.48
CA LEU A 98 29.86 0.37 18.26
C LEU A 98 28.37 0.66 18.47
N TYR A 99 27.99 1.61 19.33
CA TYR A 99 26.58 1.92 19.57
C TYR A 99 26.01 2.98 18.63
N ASN A 100 26.83 3.53 17.73
CA ASN A 100 26.35 4.34 16.63
C ASN A 100 25.97 3.44 15.45
N GLU A 101 24.67 3.35 15.19
CA GLU A 101 24.10 2.53 14.13
C GLU A 101 24.62 2.87 12.73
N SER A 102 25.05 4.11 12.49
CA SER A 102 25.56 4.53 11.18
C SER A 102 26.88 3.82 10.83
N ASN A 103 27.58 3.28 11.83
CA ASN A 103 28.83 2.54 11.64
C ASN A 103 28.61 1.09 11.19
N PHE A 104 27.41 0.53 11.33
CA PHE A 104 27.16 -0.86 10.98
C PHE A 104 25.82 -1.08 10.24
N SER A 105 25.12 0.00 9.88
CA SER A 105 23.87 -0.09 9.13
C SER A 105 23.78 0.95 8.01
N GLN A 106 22.85 0.73 7.09
CA GLN A 106 22.46 1.72 6.09
C GLN A 106 21.02 1.51 5.65
N PHE A 107 20.38 2.59 5.22
CA PHE A 107 19.02 2.56 4.70
C PHE A 107 19.01 2.42 3.19
N PHE A 108 17.97 1.77 2.67
CA PHE A 108 17.72 1.63 1.25
C PHE A 108 16.21 1.60 0.97
N TYR A 109 15.85 1.77 -0.30
CA TYR A 109 14.46 1.73 -0.78
C TYR A 109 14.33 0.60 -1.80
N TRP A 110 13.52 -0.39 -1.46
CA TRP A 110 13.19 -1.57 -2.27
C TRP A 110 12.03 -2.32 -1.57
N PRO A 111 11.07 -2.98 -2.25
CA PRO A 111 10.93 -3.11 -3.69
C PRO A 111 10.27 -1.89 -4.32
N TYR A 112 10.12 -0.77 -3.61
CA TYR A 112 9.49 0.42 -4.17
C TYR A 112 10.41 1.62 -4.08
N ASP A 113 10.28 2.49 -5.08
CA ASP A 113 11.04 3.73 -5.12
C ASP A 113 10.64 4.68 -3.99
N SER A 114 11.62 5.45 -3.50
CA SER A 114 11.46 6.39 -2.39
C SER A 114 10.42 7.49 -2.66
N SER A 115 10.19 7.84 -3.92
CA SER A 115 9.18 8.83 -4.32
C SER A 115 7.75 8.34 -4.11
N VAL A 116 7.54 7.02 -4.02
CA VAL A 116 6.21 6.45 -3.92
C VAL A 116 5.72 6.39 -2.47
N SER A 117 6.60 5.98 -1.54
CA SER A 117 6.24 6.02 -0.13
C SER A 117 7.46 5.94 0.79
N PRO A 118 7.51 6.77 1.85
CA PRO A 118 8.53 6.64 2.88
C PRO A 118 8.39 5.35 3.71
N TYR A 119 7.23 4.68 3.68
CA TYR A 119 6.98 3.42 4.42
C TYR A 119 7.75 2.22 3.83
N TYR A 120 8.32 2.35 2.64
CA TYR A 120 9.17 1.33 2.03
C TYR A 120 10.66 1.53 2.30
N LYS A 121 10.98 2.37 3.31
CA LYS A 121 12.33 2.46 3.84
C LYS A 121 12.67 1.15 4.55
N ASN A 122 13.82 0.58 4.20
CA ASN A 122 14.37 -0.60 4.85
C ASN A 122 15.74 -0.27 5.42
N VAL A 123 16.20 -1.11 6.32
CA VAL A 123 17.55 -1.07 6.87
C VAL A 123 18.23 -2.40 6.63
N ILE A 124 19.50 -2.35 6.25
CA ILE A 124 20.41 -3.48 6.37
C ILE A 124 21.41 -3.15 7.49
N ALA A 125 21.63 -4.11 8.38
CA ALA A 125 22.55 -3.98 9.50
C ALA A 125 23.49 -5.18 9.56
N ARG A 126 24.78 -4.90 9.80
CA ARG A 126 25.80 -5.87 10.21
C ARG A 126 25.54 -6.19 11.67
N LEU A 127 25.15 -7.43 11.97
CA LEU A 127 25.00 -7.90 13.34
C LEU A 127 26.36 -7.91 14.04
N PRO A 128 26.49 -7.49 15.31
CA PRO A 128 27.73 -7.72 16.06
C PRO A 128 28.14 -9.20 16.07
N ASP A 129 29.41 -9.52 16.27
CA ASP A 129 29.84 -10.93 16.31
C ASP A 129 29.21 -11.71 17.45
N LYS A 130 28.97 -11.03 18.58
CA LYS A 130 28.40 -11.60 19.80
C LYS A 130 27.41 -10.64 20.44
N ASP A 131 26.45 -11.18 21.17
CA ASP A 131 25.63 -10.41 22.10
C ASP A 131 26.44 -10.03 23.36
N PRO A 132 25.91 -9.16 24.23
CA PRO A 132 26.60 -8.81 25.48
C PRO A 132 26.79 -9.96 26.47
N SER A 133 26.09 -11.09 26.28
CA SER A 133 26.30 -12.33 27.04
C SER A 133 27.39 -13.22 26.43
N GLY A 134 27.96 -12.84 25.28
CA GLY A 134 29.01 -13.57 24.57
C GLY A 134 28.52 -14.61 23.58
N ASN A 135 27.20 -14.74 23.36
CA ASN A 135 26.65 -15.70 22.40
C ASN A 135 26.80 -15.16 20.97
N PRO A 136 27.12 -16.02 19.97
CA PRO A 136 27.16 -15.61 18.58
C PRO A 136 25.81 -15.04 18.12
N LEU A 137 25.83 -13.84 17.52
CA LEU A 137 24.65 -13.30 16.83
C LEU A 137 24.72 -13.68 15.36
N VAL A 138 23.73 -14.46 14.92
CA VAL A 138 23.69 -15.03 13.57
C VAL A 138 22.32 -14.74 12.98
N ASN A 139 22.28 -14.39 11.69
CA ASN A 139 21.03 -14.27 10.96
C ASN A 139 20.38 -15.66 10.81
N PRO A 140 19.18 -15.88 11.38
CA PRO A 140 18.52 -17.18 11.36
C PRO A 140 18.05 -17.63 9.97
N LEU A 141 17.92 -16.72 8.98
CA LEU A 141 17.60 -17.09 7.60
C LEU A 141 18.78 -17.69 6.85
N TYR A 142 20.01 -17.33 7.24
CA TYR A 142 21.22 -17.71 6.53
C TYR A 142 22.30 -18.23 7.49
N PRO A 143 22.01 -19.23 8.34
CA PRO A 143 22.90 -19.60 9.44
C PRO A 143 24.26 -20.15 8.98
N SER A 144 24.32 -20.70 7.77
CA SER A 144 25.50 -21.32 7.18
C SER A 144 26.21 -20.46 6.12
N ASP A 145 25.61 -19.35 5.69
CA ASP A 145 26.20 -18.51 4.65
C ASP A 145 27.39 -17.71 5.23
N PRO A 146 28.56 -17.68 4.57
CA PRO A 146 29.75 -17.02 5.13
C PRO A 146 29.58 -15.50 5.32
N ILE A 147 28.69 -14.85 4.55
CA ILE A 147 28.44 -13.41 4.59
C ILE A 147 27.08 -13.13 5.22
N LEU A 148 26.02 -13.75 4.69
CA LEU A 148 24.64 -13.43 5.07
C LEU A 148 24.32 -13.81 6.52
N LYS A 149 25.07 -14.73 7.14
CA LYS A 149 24.95 -15.01 8.58
C LYS A 149 25.24 -13.79 9.46
N HIS A 150 25.98 -12.80 8.96
CA HIS A 150 26.41 -11.61 9.69
C HIS A 150 25.58 -10.36 9.43
N VAL A 151 24.58 -10.43 8.54
CA VAL A 151 23.77 -9.27 8.19
C VAL A 151 22.31 -9.60 8.27
N VAL A 152 21.48 -8.61 8.59
CA VAL A 152 20.02 -8.71 8.58
C VAL A 152 19.45 -7.52 7.83
N ALA A 153 18.28 -7.68 7.23
CA ALA A 153 17.59 -6.60 6.57
C ALA A 153 16.08 -6.65 6.84
N PHE A 154 15.50 -5.52 7.20
CA PHE A 154 14.08 -5.39 7.54
C PHE A 154 13.47 -4.11 6.99
N ASN A 155 12.18 -4.15 6.73
CA ASN A 155 11.39 -2.95 6.56
C ASN A 155 11.27 -2.20 7.90
N THR A 156 11.39 -0.88 7.86
CA THR A 156 11.38 -0.08 9.09
C THR A 156 9.99 0.36 9.52
N THR A 157 8.93 0.02 8.79
CA THR A 157 7.57 0.40 9.16
C THR A 157 7.06 -0.47 10.31
N CYS A 158 6.98 0.14 11.49
CA CYS A 158 6.44 -0.45 12.71
C CYS A 158 5.04 -1.05 12.47
N VAL A 159 4.86 -2.29 12.89
CA VAL A 159 3.60 -3.03 12.70
C VAL A 159 2.45 -2.57 13.58
N HIS A 160 2.73 -1.73 14.59
CA HIS A 160 1.71 -1.13 15.46
C HIS A 160 0.92 -0.03 14.72
N LEU A 161 1.55 1.13 14.51
CA LEU A 161 0.92 2.31 13.89
C LEU A 161 1.83 2.97 12.84
N ARG A 162 2.67 2.17 12.17
CA ARG A 162 3.41 2.53 10.94
C ARG A 162 4.43 3.66 11.03
N CYS A 163 4.85 4.03 12.23
CA CYS A 163 6.05 4.86 12.39
C CYS A 163 7.31 4.12 11.96
N LEU A 164 8.33 4.85 11.55
CA LEU A 164 9.60 4.26 11.15
C LEU A 164 10.46 3.95 12.39
N VAL A 165 10.90 2.69 12.50
CA VAL A 165 11.87 2.27 13.52
C VAL A 165 13.29 2.57 13.04
N ASN A 166 14.20 2.81 13.97
CA ASN A 166 15.62 2.95 13.68
C ASN A 166 16.44 1.98 14.53
N PRO A 167 17.59 1.49 14.03
CA PRO A 167 18.50 0.73 14.86
C PRO A 167 19.04 1.61 15.99
N ILE A 168 19.15 1.03 17.18
CA ILE A 168 19.69 1.69 18.37
C ILE A 168 20.26 0.63 19.31
N TYR A 169 21.19 1.03 20.17
CA TYR A 169 21.57 0.23 21.33
C TYR A 169 20.70 0.61 22.55
N ASN A 170 19.93 -0.33 23.08
CA ASN A 170 19.10 -0.09 24.26
C ASN A 170 19.75 -0.70 25.51
N GLY A 171 20.16 0.12 26.48
CA GLY A 171 20.76 -0.31 27.75
C GLY A 171 22.22 0.10 27.95
N THR A 172 22.89 -0.47 28.95
CA THR A 172 24.34 -0.27 29.16
C THR A 172 25.15 -1.29 28.36
N PRO A 173 26.46 -1.09 28.13
CA PRO A 173 27.32 -2.07 27.46
C PRO A 173 27.20 -3.52 27.95
N THR A 174 26.81 -3.69 29.22
CA THR A 174 26.78 -4.96 29.92
C THR A 174 25.39 -5.57 30.06
N SER A 175 24.31 -4.82 29.78
CA SER A 175 22.92 -5.29 29.94
C SER A 175 22.02 -4.98 28.75
N GLY A 176 22.53 -4.21 27.79
CA GLY A 176 21.77 -3.76 26.64
C GLY A 176 21.73 -4.77 25.50
N GLU A 177 20.97 -4.44 24.47
CA GLU A 177 20.94 -5.20 23.22
C GLU A 177 20.75 -4.23 22.05
N PHE A 178 21.20 -4.65 20.87
CA PHE A 178 20.84 -3.96 19.63
C PHE A 178 19.37 -4.20 19.30
N ARG A 179 18.64 -3.11 19.10
CA ARG A 179 17.21 -3.11 18.82
C ARG A 179 16.91 -2.28 17.59
N LEU A 180 15.73 -2.51 17.02
CA LEU A 180 15.04 -1.53 16.19
C LEU A 180 13.98 -0.87 17.08
N GLN A 181 14.06 0.45 17.31
CA GLN A 181 13.16 1.16 18.22
C GLN A 181 12.22 2.10 17.46
N CYS A 182 10.93 1.99 17.77
CA CYS A 182 9.88 2.86 17.28
C CYS A 182 9.79 4.12 18.18
N PRO A 183 10.06 5.32 17.66
CA PRO A 183 10.05 6.55 18.47
C PRO A 183 8.64 6.97 18.91
N CYS A 184 7.58 6.54 18.22
CA CYS A 184 6.22 7.01 18.50
C CYS A 184 5.64 6.51 19.82
N HIS A 185 5.72 5.20 20.07
CA HIS A 185 5.06 4.56 21.22
C HIS A 185 5.99 3.57 21.93
N GLY A 186 7.29 3.60 21.64
CA GLY A 186 8.29 2.79 22.32
C GLY A 186 8.30 1.30 21.99
N SER A 187 7.64 0.84 20.91
CA SER A 187 7.80 -0.55 20.46
C SER A 187 9.26 -0.84 20.12
N GLN A 188 9.78 -1.94 20.62
CA GLN A 188 11.14 -2.39 20.36
C GLN A 188 11.13 -3.77 19.72
N TYR A 189 12.01 -3.96 18.75
CA TYR A 189 12.18 -5.22 18.03
C TYR A 189 13.61 -5.67 18.18
N ARG A 190 13.82 -6.97 18.37
CA ARG A 190 15.17 -7.55 18.43
C ARG A 190 15.85 -7.42 17.07
N LEU A 191 17.12 -7.00 17.04
CA LEU A 191 17.79 -6.76 15.75
C LEU A 191 17.97 -8.04 14.91
N VAL A 192 18.13 -9.23 15.50
CA VAL A 192 18.43 -10.45 14.73
C VAL A 192 17.27 -10.96 13.87
N ASP A 193 16.03 -10.71 14.27
CA ASP A 193 14.84 -11.30 13.64
C ASP A 193 13.61 -10.39 13.65
N ALA A 194 13.77 -9.16 14.14
CA ALA A 194 12.73 -8.15 14.24
C ALA A 194 11.45 -8.60 14.98
N VAL A 195 11.56 -9.58 15.88
CA VAL A 195 10.46 -9.97 16.77
C VAL A 195 10.25 -8.84 17.80
N PRO A 196 9.00 -8.40 18.05
CA PRO A 196 8.71 -7.44 19.11
C PRO A 196 9.10 -8.00 20.47
N VAL A 197 9.72 -7.18 21.31
CA VAL A 197 10.18 -7.56 22.66
C VAL A 197 9.73 -6.60 23.76
N ALA A 198 9.23 -5.42 23.39
CA ALA A 198 8.68 -4.44 24.31
C ALA A 198 7.74 -3.45 23.60
N GLY A 199 6.90 -2.79 24.40
CA GLY A 199 5.94 -1.78 23.93
C GLY A 199 4.73 -2.37 23.20
N PRO A 200 3.87 -1.53 22.60
CA PRO A 200 2.54 -1.97 22.17
C PRO A 200 2.54 -3.03 21.08
N ALA A 201 3.57 -3.11 20.22
CA ALA A 201 3.68 -4.21 19.26
C ALA A 201 3.88 -5.57 19.94
N PHE A 202 4.63 -5.61 21.05
CA PHE A 202 4.80 -6.80 21.88
C PHE A 202 3.54 -7.09 22.70
N ASP A 203 3.01 -6.07 23.39
CA ASP A 203 1.84 -6.23 24.27
C ASP A 203 0.60 -6.71 23.51
N LEU A 204 0.47 -6.33 22.23
CA LEU A 204 -0.62 -6.73 21.35
C LEU A 204 -0.34 -8.02 20.55
N GLY A 205 0.81 -8.67 20.77
CA GLY A 205 1.21 -9.90 20.09
C GLY A 205 1.29 -9.75 18.57
N LEU A 206 1.85 -8.64 18.08
CA LEU A 206 1.95 -8.39 16.65
C LEU A 206 3.10 -9.18 16.00
N ASN A 207 3.01 -9.33 14.69
CA ASN A 207 4.03 -9.99 13.87
C ASN A 207 5.40 -9.27 13.94
N PRO A 208 6.50 -9.99 13.64
CA PRO A 208 7.79 -9.36 13.37
C PRO A 208 7.72 -8.34 12.23
N LEU A 209 8.70 -7.43 12.17
CA LEU A 209 8.82 -6.55 11.01
C LEU A 209 9.09 -7.39 9.75
N PRO A 210 8.59 -6.96 8.57
CA PRO A 210 8.86 -7.65 7.33
C PRO A 210 10.35 -7.79 7.08
N GLN A 211 10.79 -9.01 6.77
CA GLN A 211 12.19 -9.33 6.55
C GLN A 211 12.50 -9.27 5.05
N VAL A 212 13.61 -8.63 4.70
CA VAL A 212 14.10 -8.60 3.31
C VAL A 212 14.99 -9.82 3.09
N GLU A 213 14.64 -10.64 2.11
CA GLU A 213 15.43 -11.78 1.69
C GLU A 213 16.60 -11.34 0.81
N LEU A 214 17.77 -11.91 1.09
CA LEU A 214 19.05 -11.49 0.54
C LEU A 214 19.71 -12.61 -0.28
N SER A 215 20.50 -12.20 -1.25
CA SER A 215 21.52 -13.04 -1.89
C SER A 215 22.84 -12.28 -1.98
N VAL A 216 23.94 -12.99 -2.24
CA VAL A 216 25.26 -12.39 -2.45
C VAL A 216 25.83 -12.86 -3.79
N ASP A 217 26.42 -11.93 -4.55
CA ASP A 217 27.11 -12.24 -5.79
C ASP A 217 28.62 -12.50 -5.59
N SER A 218 29.32 -12.86 -6.67
CA SER A 218 30.77 -13.12 -6.64
C SER A 218 31.63 -11.89 -6.30
N SER A 219 31.06 -10.69 -6.36
CA SER A 219 31.71 -9.42 -6.03
C SER A 219 31.39 -8.97 -4.61
N ASN A 220 30.80 -9.84 -3.79
CA ASN A 220 30.34 -9.57 -2.43
C ASN A 220 29.27 -8.46 -2.35
N ASN A 221 28.53 -8.22 -3.42
CA ASN A 221 27.36 -7.35 -3.38
C ASN A 221 26.19 -8.09 -2.76
N ILE A 222 25.51 -7.43 -1.82
CA ILE A 222 24.31 -7.93 -1.16
C ILE A 222 23.11 -7.41 -1.94
N ILE A 223 22.26 -8.33 -2.39
CA ILE A 223 21.13 -8.08 -3.28
C ILE A 223 19.84 -8.38 -2.51
N ALA A 224 18.89 -7.45 -2.52
CA ALA A 224 17.53 -7.69 -2.04
C ALA A 224 16.73 -8.43 -3.13
N THR A 225 16.07 -9.53 -2.77
CA THR A 225 15.43 -10.45 -3.73
C THR A 225 13.94 -10.64 -3.50
N ALA A 226 13.51 -10.70 -2.23
CA ALA A 226 12.10 -10.84 -1.84
C ALA A 226 11.86 -10.15 -0.48
N MET A 227 10.58 -10.06 -0.07
CA MET A 227 10.20 -9.57 1.25
C MET A 227 9.19 -10.54 1.88
N LYS A 228 9.51 -11.03 3.08
CA LYS A 228 8.64 -11.88 3.89
C LYS A 228 7.84 -11.01 4.86
N GLY A 229 6.53 -10.93 4.62
CA GLY A 229 5.60 -10.08 5.37
C GLY A 229 5.25 -8.79 4.61
N THR A 230 4.33 -8.01 5.17
CA THR A 230 3.81 -6.80 4.52
C THR A 230 4.11 -5.56 5.37
N PRO A 231 4.76 -4.51 4.82
CA PRO A 231 5.05 -3.27 5.53
C PRO A 231 3.85 -2.69 6.26
N GLY A 232 4.00 -2.47 7.57
CA GLY A 232 2.97 -1.86 8.40
C GLY A 232 1.72 -2.71 8.66
N ILE A 233 1.78 -4.03 8.43
CA ILE A 233 0.71 -4.97 8.72
C ILE A 233 1.15 -5.92 9.84
N GLY A 234 0.62 -5.71 11.04
CA GLY A 234 0.99 -6.47 12.24
C GLY A 234 0.18 -7.74 12.50
N ARG A 235 -0.86 -8.02 11.71
CA ARG A 235 -1.72 -9.21 11.81
C ARG A 235 -2.16 -9.61 10.41
N THR A 236 -2.25 -10.91 10.15
CA THR A 236 -2.77 -11.51 8.92
C THR A 236 -4.04 -12.27 9.22
#